data_AF-A0A7J4IRX4-F1
#
_entry.id   AF-A0A7J4IRX4-F1
#
_cell.length_a   1.000
_cell.length_b   1.000
_cell.length_c   1.000
_cell.angle_alpha   90.00
_cell.angle_beta   90.00
_cell.angle_gamma   90.00
#
_symmetry.space_group_name_H-M   'P 1'
#
loop_
_entity.id
_entity.type
_entity.pdbx_description
1 polymer ?
#
loop_
_entity_poly.entity_id
_entity_poly.type
_entity_poly.pdbx_seq_one_letter_code
_entity_poly.pdbx_strand_id
1 'polypeptide(L)' 'MCGIIGVVSGQQVHQKLLDGLLSLEYRGYDSVGMCTIDKNSLILKKGIGKVQEVHDKHDFSRNGG' A
#
# COMPACT_ATOMS: atom_id res chain seq x y z
N MET A 1 -1.49 -13.22 11.12
CA MET A 1 -2.44 -13.54 10.02
C MET A 1 -2.22 -12.49 8.93
N CYS A 2 -2.65 -12.69 7.68
CA CYS A 2 -2.41 -11.71 6.61
C CYS A 2 -3.74 -11.17 6.06
N GLY A 3 -3.73 -9.93 5.56
CA GLY A 3 -4.84 -9.31 4.84
C GLY A 3 -4.38 -8.81 3.47
N ILE A 4 -5.25 -8.88 2.47
CA ILE A 4 -4.96 -8.43 1.10
C ILE A 4 -6.15 -7.60 0.61
N ILE A 5 -5.85 -6.47 -0.04
CA ILE A 5 -6.83 -5.65 -0.76
C ILE A 5 -6.31 -5.35 -2.17
N GLY A 6 -7.21 -5.27 -3.14
CA GLY A 6 -6.91 -4.89 -4.51
C GLY A 6 -7.97 -3.96 -5.07
N VAL A 7 -7.55 -3.01 -5.91
CA VAL A 7 -8.43 -2.04 -6.57
C VAL A 7 -8.05 -1.98 -8.05
N VAL A 8 -9.03 -2.11 -8.93
CA VAL A 8 -8.86 -1.89 -10.38
C VAL A 8 -9.61 -0.62 -10.76
N SER A 9 -8.91 0.35 -11.35
CA SER A 9 -9.45 1.65 -11.71
C SER A 9 -8.63 2.27 -12.85
N GLY A 10 -9.27 3.11 -13.67
CA GLY A 10 -8.58 4.00 -14.62
C GLY A 10 -8.04 5.28 -13.99
N GLN A 11 -8.23 5.47 -12.69
CA GLN A 11 -7.74 6.60 -11.90
C GLN A 11 -6.72 6.16 -10.87
N GLN A 12 -6.04 7.12 -10.24
CA GLN A 12 -5.13 6.84 -9.13
C GLN A 12 -5.83 6.13 -7.95
N VAL A 13 -5.18 5.09 -7.42
CA VAL A 13 -5.75 4.18 -6.40
C VAL A 13 -4.98 4.16 -5.07
N HIS A 14 -3.88 4.91 -4.94
CA HIS A 14 -3.01 4.88 -3.77
C HIS A 14 -3.77 5.12 -2.46
N GLN A 15 -4.64 6.13 -2.41
CA GLN A 15 -5.40 6.44 -1.19
C GLN A 15 -6.37 5.32 -0.83
N LYS A 16 -7.10 4.78 -1.81
CA LYS A 16 -8.03 3.66 -1.60
C LYS A 16 -7.32 2.41 -1.09
N LEU A 17 -6.13 2.13 -1.61
CA LEU A 17 -5.31 1.02 -1.14
C LEU A 17 -4.79 1.28 0.28
N LEU A 18 -4.34 2.51 0.60
CA LEU A 18 -3.89 2.88 1.94
C LEU A 18 -5.01 2.75 2.98
N ASP A 19 -6.19 3.30 2.70
CA ASP A 19 -7.36 3.21 3.58
C ASP A 19 -7.78 1.75 3.83
N GLY A 20 -7.70 0.93 2.78
CA GLY A 20 -7.94 -0.50 2.85
C GLY A 20 -6.92 -1.27 3.68
N LEU A 21 -5.63 -0.94 3.54
CA LEU A 21 -4.57 -1.51 4.38
C LEU A 21 -4.77 -1.14 5.85
N LEU A 22 -5.08 0.12 6.16
CA LEU A 22 -5.40 0.57 7.52
C LEU A 22 -6.60 -0.20 8.10
N SER A 23 -7.64 -0.40 7.30
CA SER A 23 -8.83 -1.18 7.70
C SER A 23 -8.53 -2.66 7.97
N LEU A 24 -7.45 -3.21 7.39
CA LEU A 24 -7.04 -4.61 7.53
C LEU A 24 -5.92 -4.84 8.54
N GLU A 25 -5.37 -3.79 9.15
CA GLU A 25 -4.20 -3.85 10.05
C GLU A 25 -4.44 -4.76 11.27
N TYR A 26 -5.69 -4.89 11.72
CA TYR A 26 -6.07 -5.82 12.80
C TYR A 26 -5.74 -7.30 12.49
N ARG A 27 -5.57 -7.68 11.22
CA ARG A 27 -5.19 -9.03 10.82
C ARG A 27 -3.68 -9.28 10.90
N GLY A 28 -2.87 -8.24 10.75
CA GLY A 28 -1.41 -8.35 10.71
C GLY A 28 -0.71 -7.00 10.62
N TYR A 29 0.30 -6.83 11.46
CA TYR A 29 1.04 -5.58 11.65
C TYR A 29 2.57 -5.78 11.65
N ASP A 30 3.04 -6.99 11.33
CA ASP A 30 4.48 -7.30 11.27
C ASP A 30 5.13 -6.72 10.00
N SER A 31 4.38 -6.60 8.91
CA SER A 31 4.84 -6.02 7.65
C SER A 31 3.68 -5.61 6.76
N VAL A 32 3.94 -4.70 5.81
CA VAL A 32 2.96 -4.26 4.81
C VAL A 32 3.65 -4.00 3.46
N GLY A 33 2.88 -4.15 2.38
CA GLY A 33 3.31 -3.74 1.06
C GLY A 33 2.15 -3.28 0.17
N MET A 34 2.45 -2.40 -0.78
CA MET A 34 1.57 -1.90 -1.80
C MET A 34 2.27 -1.97 -3.15
N CYS A 35 1.57 -2.43 -4.18
CA CYS A 35 2.02 -2.40 -5.56
C CYS A 35 0.99 -1.70 -6.43
N THR A 36 1.45 -0.76 -7.25
CA THR A 36 0.64 -0.05 -8.26
C THR A 36 1.27 -0.19 -9.64
N ILE A 37 0.46 0.00 -10.67
CA ILE A 37 0.92 0.08 -12.06
C ILE A 37 0.81 1.53 -12.50
N ASP A 38 1.92 2.13 -12.93
CA ASP A 38 1.98 3.47 -13.53
C ASP A 38 2.75 3.40 -14.84
N LYS A 39 2.16 3.89 -15.94
CA LYS A 39 2.83 3.93 -17.26
C LYS A 39 3.53 2.61 -17.64
N ASN A 40 2.83 1.49 -17.50
CA ASN A 40 3.36 0.13 -17.73
C ASN A 40 4.51 -0.31 -16.80
N SER A 41 4.80 0.44 -15.75
CA SER A 41 5.81 0.11 -14.74
C SER A 41 5.13 -0.30 -13.43
N LEU A 42 5.64 -1.37 -12.82
CA LEU A 42 5.24 -1.77 -11.48
C LEU A 42 6.00 -0.95 -10.45
N ILE A 43 5.27 -0.24 -9.59
CA ILE A 43 5.83 0.49 -8.45
C ILE A 43 5.51 -0.32 -7.21
N LEU A 44 6.55 -0.80 -6.52
CA LEU A 44 6.43 -1.60 -5.32
C LEU A 44 6.99 -0.83 -4.12
N LYS A 45 6.20 -0.75 -3.05
CA LYS A 45 6.61 -0.18 -1.76
C LYS A 45 6.28 -1.18 -0.66
N LYS A 46 7.25 -1.58 0.14
CA LYS A 46 7.08 -2.55 1.22
C LYS A 46 8.02 -2.27 2.38
N GLY A 47 7.63 -2.68 3.58
CA GLY A 47 8.46 -2.53 4.77
C GLY A 47 7.97 -3.37 5.94
N ILE A 48 8.79 -3.41 6.98
CA ILE A 48 8.49 -4.06 8.26
C ILE A 48 7.85 -3.03 9.19
N GLY A 49 6.82 -3.46 9.92
CA GLY A 49 6.05 -2.65 10.85
C GLY A 49 4.63 -2.36 10.38
N LYS A 50 3.98 -1.46 11.12
CA LYS A 50 2.60 -1.03 10.93
C LYS A 50 2.39 -0.28 9.62
N VAL A 51 1.14 -0.18 9.17
CA VAL A 51 0.80 0.49 7.91
C VAL A 51 1.29 1.93 7.91
N GLN A 52 1.06 2.67 9.00
CA GLN A 52 1.49 4.06 9.14
C GLN A 52 3.02 4.19 9.18
N GLU A 53 3.71 3.32 9.92
CA GLU A 53 5.18 3.37 10.03
C GLU A 53 5.88 3.16 8.69
N VAL A 54 5.35 2.25 7.87
CA VAL A 54 5.89 1.98 6.53
C VAL A 54 5.47 3.06 5.55
N HIS A 55 4.26 3.61 5.68
CA HIS A 55 3.82 4.78 4.92
C HIS A 55 4.73 5.99 5.16
N ASP A 56 5.08 6.29 6.40
CA ASP A 56 5.95 7.43 6.72
C ASP A 56 7.38 7.26 6.14
N LYS A 57 7.85 6.00 5.99
CA LYS A 57 9.18 5.68 5.44
C LYS A 57 9.24 5.64 3.92
N HIS A 58 8.20 5.12 3.27
CA HIS A 58 8.20 4.82 1.83
C HIS A 58 7.17 5.63 1.02
N ASP A 59 6.36 6.45 1.69
CA ASP A 59 5.28 7.27 1.16
C ASP A 59 4.34 6.50 0.23
N PHE A 60 3.30 5.86 0.75
CA PHE A 60 2.32 5.17 -0.09
C PHE A 60 1.40 6.10 -0.89
N SER A 61 1.47 7.42 -0.71
CA SER A 61 0.57 8.38 -1.38
C SER A 61 1.03 8.78 -2.80
N ARG A 62 2.28 8.47 -3.18
CA ARG A 62 2.85 8.84 -4.49
C ARG A 62 3.35 7.66 -5.30
N ASN A 63 3.15 7.74 -6.61
CA ASN A 63 3.90 6.96 -7.61
C ASN A 63 5.34 7.52 -7.61
N GLY A 64 6.31 6.67 -7.33
CA GLY A 64 7.64 7.01 -6.81
C GLY A 64 8.38 8.22 -7.40
N GLY A 65 9.04 8.94 -6.47
CA GLY A 65 10.34 9.58 -6.59
C GLY A 65 11.08 9.30 -5.29
#